data_AF-A0A7D9N7F0-F1
#
_entry.id   AF-A0A7D9N7F0-F1
#
_cell.length_a   1.000
_cell.length_b   1.000
_cell.length_c   1.000
_cell.angle_alpha   90.00
_cell.angle_beta   90.00
_cell.angle_gamma   90.00
#
_symmetry.space_group_name_H-M   'P 1'
#
loop_
_entity.id
_entity.type
_entity.pdbx_description
1 polymer ?
#
loop_
_entity_poly.entity_id
_entity_poly.type
_entity_poly.pdbx_seq_one_letter_code
_entity_poly.pdbx_strand_id
1 'polypeptide(L)'
;MLGNIKNKTNFFPFHSFSDTVFMNLDGGNNKMFEIFFFVNPIGVNCYQNEQEIIAAVSGYNQNISYHFIPITTMNTIRNDIKARHLSLNNVEVFNTFSQSAYNATKDYHTLKLIVGNKKARQYIINLQHAINDMNRTYSPELVDEILNSLDVSIKNFKKNRESNYIKLSMDKDLKLADDLNVVTTPTTIIFNYDDDQGDSGMMIEGCANREEIESAIVGDKQTSSDNSLRLL
;
A
#
# COMPACT_ATOMS: atom_id res chain seq x y z
N MET A 1 52.48 -0.06 -5.25
CA MET A 1 51.41 -0.12 -6.27
C MET A 1 50.26 -0.93 -5.70
N LEU A 2 49.26 -0.26 -5.13
CA LEU A 2 48.04 -0.87 -4.62
C LEU A 2 46.91 -0.49 -5.59
N GLY A 3 46.26 -1.52 -6.14
CA GLY A 3 45.25 -1.40 -7.18
C GLY A 3 43.94 -0.83 -6.66
N ASN A 4 43.39 0.09 -7.45
CA ASN A 4 42.05 0.67 -7.33
C ASN A 4 40.96 -0.41 -7.46
N ILE A 5 40.08 -0.54 -6.46
CA ILE A 5 38.80 -1.24 -6.59
C ILE A 5 37.73 -0.17 -6.82
N LYS A 6 37.29 -0.03 -8.08
CA LYS A 6 36.10 0.74 -8.45
C LYS A 6 34.86 -0.07 -8.04
N ASN A 7 34.15 0.39 -7.01
CA ASN A 7 32.78 -0.07 -6.75
C ASN A 7 31.88 0.45 -7.88
N LYS A 8 31.37 -0.48 -8.71
CA LYS A 8 30.27 -0.22 -9.63
C LYS A 8 28.95 -0.33 -8.85
N THR A 9 28.41 0.81 -8.44
CA THR A 9 27.00 0.93 -8.07
C THR A 9 26.18 0.85 -9.35
N ASN A 10 25.45 -0.24 -9.54
CA ASN A 10 24.45 -0.34 -10.60
C ASN A 10 23.24 0.51 -10.19
N PHE A 11 23.08 1.67 -10.81
CA PHE A 11 21.81 2.39 -10.85
C PHE A 11 20.83 1.59 -11.70
N PHE A 12 19.80 1.01 -11.07
CA PHE A 12 18.64 0.52 -11.79
C PHE A 12 17.63 1.66 -11.89
N PRO A 13 17.18 2.05 -13.10
CA PRO A 13 16.14 3.05 -13.22
C PRO A 13 14.82 2.43 -12.75
N PHE A 14 14.22 3.01 -11.70
CA PHE A 14 12.83 2.75 -11.34
C PHE A 14 11.94 3.19 -12.51
N HIS A 15 11.35 2.23 -13.22
CA HIS A 15 10.26 2.51 -14.14
C HIS A 15 8.94 2.25 -13.43
N SER A 16 8.31 3.36 -13.03
CA SER A 16 6.88 3.59 -12.76
C SER A 16 5.99 2.34 -12.69
N PHE A 17 5.58 2.00 -11.47
CA PHE A 17 4.37 1.21 -11.20
C PHE A 17 3.24 2.17 -10.76
N SER A 18 2.95 3.20 -11.55
CA SER A 18 1.91 4.20 -11.24
C SER A 18 0.54 3.78 -11.77
N ASP A 19 -0.44 3.74 -10.87
CA ASP A 19 -1.76 4.24 -11.22
C ASP A 19 -1.74 5.75 -11.10
N THR A 20 -1.65 6.43 -12.23
CA THR A 20 -1.80 7.86 -12.23
C THR A 20 -3.29 8.16 -12.07
N VAL A 21 -3.71 8.58 -10.88
CA VAL A 21 -4.94 9.36 -10.75
C VAL A 21 -4.59 10.75 -11.28
N PHE A 22 -4.79 10.97 -12.57
CA PHE A 22 -4.68 12.31 -13.14
C PHE A 22 -5.84 13.18 -12.62
N MET A 23 -5.60 13.91 -11.53
CA MET A 23 -6.34 15.15 -11.25
C MET A 23 -5.70 16.25 -12.13
N ASN A 24 -5.98 16.23 -13.44
CA ASN A 24 -5.52 17.30 -14.34
C ASN A 24 -6.36 18.55 -14.10
N LEU A 25 -5.77 19.56 -13.44
CA LEU A 25 -6.21 20.95 -13.54
C LEU A 25 -5.03 21.77 -14.06
N ASP A 26 -5.03 21.92 -15.39
CA ASP A 26 -4.24 22.84 -16.22
C ASP A 26 -2.70 22.72 -16.26
N GLY A 27 -2.19 22.74 -17.49
CA GLY A 27 -0.78 22.56 -17.81
C GLY A 27 0.08 23.76 -17.41
N GLY A 28 1.06 23.50 -16.55
CA GLY A 28 2.18 24.38 -16.26
C GLY A 28 3.02 23.80 -15.12
N ASN A 29 4.30 23.50 -15.39
CA ASN A 29 5.31 22.96 -14.44
C ASN A 29 4.71 22.08 -13.33
N ASN A 30 4.42 20.82 -13.68
CA ASN A 30 3.69 19.89 -12.83
C ASN A 30 4.45 19.59 -11.53
N LYS A 31 4.03 20.30 -10.50
CA LYS A 31 4.27 19.92 -9.12
C LYS A 31 3.78 18.49 -8.89
N MET A 32 4.66 17.57 -8.50
CA MET A 32 4.37 16.12 -8.46
C MET A 32 4.62 15.54 -7.06
N PHE A 33 3.55 15.02 -6.47
CA PHE A 33 3.62 14.18 -5.26
C PHE A 33 3.49 12.72 -5.66
N GLU A 34 4.32 11.88 -5.06
CA GLU A 34 4.18 10.43 -5.15
C GLU A 34 3.89 9.87 -3.77
N ILE A 35 2.77 9.17 -3.65
CA ILE A 35 2.26 8.63 -2.40
C ILE A 35 2.29 7.11 -2.50
N PHE A 36 3.04 6.47 -1.62
CA PHE A 36 3.04 5.03 -1.44
C PHE A 36 2.27 4.68 -0.18
N PHE A 37 1.17 3.95 -0.34
CA PHE A 37 0.35 3.47 0.76
C PHE A 37 0.49 1.96 0.91
N PHE A 38 1.24 1.54 1.93
CA PHE A 38 1.48 0.14 2.27
C PHE A 38 0.40 -0.37 3.20
N VAL A 39 -0.23 -1.48 2.81
CA VAL A 39 -1.43 -1.97 3.50
C VAL A 39 -1.38 -3.46 3.75
N ASN A 40 -1.97 -3.87 4.88
CA ASN A 40 -2.45 -5.23 5.01
C ASN A 40 -3.83 -5.30 4.32
N PRO A 41 -4.03 -6.17 3.31
CA PRO A 41 -5.28 -6.20 2.54
C PRO A 41 -6.52 -6.59 3.37
N ILE A 42 -6.36 -7.17 4.55
CA ILE A 42 -7.46 -7.42 5.49
C ILE A 42 -7.36 -6.53 6.73
N GLY A 43 -6.41 -5.60 6.79
CA GLY A 43 -6.09 -4.82 7.99
C GLY A 43 -7.26 -3.95 8.47
N VAL A 44 -7.50 -3.92 9.79
CA VAL A 44 -8.62 -3.17 10.39
C VAL A 44 -8.49 -1.66 10.22
N ASN A 45 -7.25 -1.16 10.21
CA ASN A 45 -6.96 0.28 10.14
C ASN A 45 -6.71 0.79 8.71
N CYS A 46 -6.64 -0.10 7.72
CA CYS A 46 -6.19 0.28 6.37
C CYS A 46 -7.30 0.97 5.55
N TYR A 47 -8.56 0.57 5.72
CA TYR A 47 -9.69 1.12 4.96
C TYR A 47 -9.94 2.61 5.28
N GLN A 48 -10.15 2.92 6.56
CA GLN A 48 -10.44 4.30 6.97
C GLN A 48 -9.24 5.22 6.69
N ASN A 49 -8.02 4.72 6.90
CA ASN A 49 -6.83 5.52 6.64
C ASN A 49 -6.66 5.86 5.16
N GLU A 50 -6.98 4.94 4.25
CA GLU A 50 -7.00 5.22 2.82
C GLU A 50 -7.96 6.37 2.45
N GLN A 51 -9.14 6.38 3.06
CA GLN A 51 -10.15 7.42 2.82
C GLN A 51 -9.67 8.79 3.33
N GLU A 52 -9.04 8.83 4.50
CA GLU A 52 -8.43 10.05 5.05
C GLU A 52 -7.30 10.57 4.14
N ILE A 53 -6.45 9.68 3.61
CA ILE A 53 -5.39 10.07 2.68
C ILE A 53 -5.96 10.70 1.43
N ILE A 54 -6.95 10.06 0.80
CA ILE A 54 -7.61 10.63 -0.37
C ILE A 54 -8.25 11.98 -0.04
N ALA A 55 -8.95 12.09 1.09
CA ALA A 55 -9.65 13.31 1.48
C ALA A 55 -8.69 14.47 1.79
N ALA A 56 -7.53 14.19 2.38
CA ALA A 56 -6.49 15.18 2.63
C ALA A 56 -5.90 15.71 1.31
N VAL A 57 -5.62 14.81 0.36
CA VAL A 57 -4.94 15.22 -0.87
C VAL A 57 -5.87 15.76 -1.96
N SER A 58 -7.17 15.48 -1.88
CA SER A 58 -8.17 15.97 -2.84
C SER A 58 -8.33 17.50 -2.86
N GLY A 59 -7.86 18.20 -1.82
CA GLY A 59 -7.89 19.66 -1.73
C GLY A 59 -6.74 20.36 -2.48
N TYR A 60 -5.74 19.62 -2.97
CA TYR A 60 -4.55 20.16 -3.62
C TYR A 60 -4.67 20.07 -5.15
N ASN A 61 -4.40 21.18 -5.85
CA ASN A 61 -4.40 21.25 -7.32
C ASN A 61 -3.09 20.68 -7.95
N GLN A 62 -2.40 19.76 -7.28
CA GLN A 62 -1.11 19.21 -7.71
C GLN A 62 -1.29 17.84 -8.37
N ASN A 63 -0.30 17.36 -9.13
CA ASN A 63 -0.36 16.03 -9.72
C ASN A 63 0.06 15.00 -8.68
N ILE A 64 -0.80 14.03 -8.42
CA ILE A 64 -0.57 13.02 -7.38
C ILE A 64 -0.54 11.64 -8.03
N SER A 65 0.61 10.97 -7.91
CA SER A 65 0.72 9.55 -8.22
C SER A 65 0.48 8.76 -6.94
N TYR A 66 -0.56 7.92 -6.93
CA TYR A 66 -0.96 7.17 -5.74
C TYR A 66 -0.75 5.67 -5.96
N HIS A 67 0.07 5.06 -5.11
CA HIS A 67 0.47 3.66 -5.19
C HIS A 67 -0.09 2.89 -4.02
N PHE A 68 -1.10 2.06 -4.28
CA PHE A 68 -1.64 1.11 -3.31
C PHE A 68 -0.82 -0.19 -3.33
N ILE A 69 -0.11 -0.48 -2.25
CA ILE A 69 0.85 -1.59 -2.16
C ILE A 69 0.43 -2.55 -1.05
N PRO A 70 -0.28 -3.65 -1.37
CA PRO A 70 -0.62 -4.64 -0.37
C PRO A 70 0.59 -5.51 -0.05
N ILE A 71 0.97 -5.53 1.22
CA ILE A 71 2.03 -6.37 1.75
C ILE A 71 1.49 -7.25 2.87
N THR A 72 2.01 -8.47 2.95
CA THR A 72 1.75 -9.39 4.06
C THR A 72 3.07 -9.96 4.54
N THR A 73 3.49 -9.51 5.73
CA THR A 73 4.63 -10.04 6.47
C THR A 73 4.20 -10.41 7.90
N MET A 74 5.03 -11.20 8.59
CA MET A 74 4.77 -11.57 9.98
C MET A 74 4.55 -10.34 10.88
N ASN A 75 5.26 -9.23 10.62
CA ASN A 75 5.11 -8.01 11.42
C ASN A 75 3.77 -7.33 11.14
N THR A 76 3.38 -7.18 9.86
CA THR A 76 2.08 -6.60 9.49
C THR A 76 0.90 -7.37 10.09
N ILE A 77 1.01 -8.70 10.17
CA ILE A 77 -0.01 -9.56 10.79
C ILE A 77 -0.06 -9.39 12.30
N ARG A 78 1.10 -9.36 12.97
CA ARG A 78 1.14 -9.10 14.42
C ARG A 78 0.54 -7.74 14.75
N ASN A 79 0.82 -6.72 13.95
CA ASN A 79 0.28 -5.38 14.16
C ASN A 79 -1.24 -5.34 13.99
N ASP A 80 -1.78 -6.01 12.97
CA ASP A 80 -3.24 -6.11 12.78
C ASP A 80 -3.92 -6.88 13.92
N ILE A 81 -3.38 -8.03 14.35
CA ILE A 81 -3.92 -8.80 15.48
C ILE A 81 -3.93 -7.95 16.77
N LYS A 82 -2.86 -7.17 17.02
CA LYS A 82 -2.81 -6.23 18.16
C LYS A 82 -3.87 -5.14 18.03
N ALA A 83 -4.02 -4.54 16.86
CA ALA A 83 -5.02 -3.48 16.60
C ALA A 83 -6.46 -3.97 16.81
N ARG A 84 -6.71 -5.26 16.58
CA ARG A 84 -8.00 -5.92 16.87
C ARG A 84 -8.18 -6.34 18.32
N HIS A 85 -7.23 -6.04 19.21
CA HIS A 85 -7.22 -6.49 20.60
C HIS A 85 -7.27 -8.02 20.77
N LEU A 86 -6.72 -8.76 19.80
CA LEU A 86 -6.63 -10.21 19.85
C LEU A 86 -5.29 -10.67 20.43
N SER A 87 -5.26 -11.88 20.99
CA SER A 87 -4.05 -12.44 21.60
C SER A 87 -3.06 -12.95 20.56
N LEU A 88 -1.83 -12.42 20.60
CA LEU A 88 -0.71 -12.90 19.77
C LEU A 88 -0.21 -14.30 20.15
N ASN A 89 -0.52 -14.77 21.36
CA ASN A 89 -0.10 -16.10 21.82
C ASN A 89 -1.02 -17.21 21.29
N ASN A 90 -2.12 -16.84 20.61
CA ASN A 90 -2.99 -17.81 19.96
C ASN A 90 -2.47 -18.11 18.54
N VAL A 91 -1.88 -19.29 18.39
CA VAL A 91 -1.31 -19.77 17.12
C VAL A 91 -2.37 -19.94 16.03
N GLU A 92 -3.59 -20.37 16.39
CA GLU A 92 -4.67 -20.54 15.42
C GLU A 92 -5.14 -19.20 14.86
N VAL A 93 -5.26 -18.18 15.71
CA VAL A 93 -5.54 -16.81 15.30
C VAL A 93 -4.44 -16.32 14.37
N PHE A 94 -3.18 -16.44 14.76
CA PHE A 94 -2.06 -15.99 13.94
C PHE A 94 -2.03 -16.65 12.56
N ASN A 95 -2.21 -17.97 12.50
CA ASN A 95 -2.24 -18.73 11.24
C ASN A 95 -3.41 -18.33 10.35
N THR A 96 -4.60 -18.14 10.93
CA THR A 96 -5.81 -17.74 10.20
C THR A 96 -5.63 -16.38 9.54
N PHE A 97 -5.16 -15.38 10.31
CA PHE A 97 -4.90 -14.04 9.76
C PHE A 97 -3.77 -14.06 8.73
N SER A 98 -2.69 -14.80 8.98
CA SER A 98 -1.58 -14.94 8.03
C SER A 98 -2.04 -15.51 6.69
N GLN A 99 -2.81 -16.60 6.71
CA GLN A 99 -3.31 -17.26 5.51
C GLN A 99 -4.31 -16.38 4.76
N SER A 100 -5.18 -15.69 5.50
CA SER A 100 -6.19 -14.78 4.94
C SER A 100 -5.54 -13.58 4.25
N ALA A 101 -4.62 -12.91 4.91
CA ALA A 101 -3.92 -11.75 4.35
C ALA A 101 -3.04 -12.13 3.15
N TYR A 102 -2.34 -13.27 3.23
CA TYR A 102 -1.55 -13.77 2.10
C TYR A 102 -2.42 -14.04 0.87
N ASN A 103 -3.55 -14.73 1.08
CA ASN A 103 -4.49 -15.01 0.01
C ASN A 103 -5.14 -13.73 -0.55
N ALA A 104 -5.52 -12.78 0.31
CA ALA A 104 -6.06 -11.49 -0.11
C ALA A 104 -5.05 -10.67 -0.93
N THR A 105 -3.76 -10.70 -0.55
CA THR A 105 -2.67 -10.08 -1.32
C THR A 105 -2.57 -10.73 -2.70
N LYS A 106 -2.56 -12.07 -2.74
CA LYS A 106 -2.55 -12.84 -3.99
C LYS A 106 -3.75 -12.53 -4.89
N ASP A 107 -4.93 -12.39 -4.30
CA ASP A 107 -6.16 -12.04 -5.03
C ASP A 107 -6.07 -10.63 -5.63
N TYR A 108 -5.54 -9.65 -4.87
CA TYR A 108 -5.28 -8.31 -5.39
C TYR A 108 -4.38 -8.33 -6.61
N HIS A 109 -3.22 -8.99 -6.56
CA HIS A 109 -2.31 -9.07 -7.70
C HIS A 109 -2.92 -9.81 -8.88
N THR A 110 -3.76 -10.82 -8.62
CA THR A 110 -4.50 -11.52 -9.66
C THR A 110 -5.47 -10.58 -10.35
N LEU A 111 -6.23 -9.81 -9.58
CA LEU A 111 -7.19 -8.84 -10.10
C LEU A 111 -6.50 -7.69 -10.83
N LYS A 112 -5.40 -7.19 -10.29
CA LYS A 112 -4.56 -6.18 -10.93
C LYS A 112 -4.14 -6.63 -12.34
N LEU A 113 -3.73 -7.89 -12.49
CA LEU A 113 -3.38 -8.47 -13.80
C LEU A 113 -4.58 -8.55 -14.77
N ILE A 114 -5.76 -8.96 -14.30
CA ILE A 114 -6.90 -9.28 -15.19
C ILE A 114 -7.87 -8.11 -15.45
N VAL A 115 -7.98 -7.17 -14.51
CA VAL A 115 -8.95 -6.05 -14.55
C VAL A 115 -8.33 -4.69 -14.24
N GLY A 116 -7.01 -4.63 -14.02
CA GLY A 116 -6.32 -3.39 -13.69
C GLY A 116 -6.50 -2.98 -12.22
N ASN A 117 -5.70 -2.01 -11.80
CA ASN A 117 -5.59 -1.66 -10.39
C ASN A 117 -6.86 -1.05 -9.79
N LYS A 118 -7.58 -0.19 -10.52
CA LYS A 118 -8.80 0.46 -10.01
C LYS A 118 -9.81 -0.56 -9.48
N LYS A 119 -10.06 -1.62 -10.25
CA LYS A 119 -11.00 -2.68 -9.85
C LYS A 119 -10.38 -3.63 -8.81
N ALA A 120 -9.08 -3.88 -8.85
CA ALA A 120 -8.37 -4.63 -7.81
C ALA A 120 -8.42 -3.94 -6.44
N ARG A 121 -8.30 -2.60 -6.42
CA ARG A 121 -8.43 -1.79 -5.21
C ARG A 121 -9.86 -1.80 -4.68
N GLN A 122 -10.87 -1.70 -5.55
CA GLN A 122 -12.27 -1.85 -5.15
C GLN A 122 -12.55 -3.21 -4.50
N TYR A 123 -11.91 -4.28 -4.99
CA TYR A 123 -11.98 -5.59 -4.34
C TYR A 123 -11.46 -5.55 -2.90
N ILE A 124 -10.32 -4.91 -2.65
CA ILE A 124 -9.76 -4.81 -1.30
C ILE A 124 -10.66 -3.98 -0.38
N ILE A 125 -11.22 -2.88 -0.87
CA ILE A 125 -12.20 -2.09 -0.13
C ILE A 125 -13.41 -2.95 0.28
N ASN A 126 -13.99 -3.71 -0.66
CA ASN A 126 -15.14 -4.58 -0.38
C ASN A 126 -14.76 -5.71 0.59
N LEU A 127 -13.55 -6.25 0.47
CA LEU A 127 -13.04 -7.30 1.34
C LEU A 127 -12.81 -6.80 2.78
N GLN A 128 -12.21 -5.61 2.93
CA GLN A 128 -11.99 -4.98 4.23
C GLN A 128 -13.32 -4.65 4.90
N HIS A 129 -14.30 -4.11 4.16
CA HIS A 129 -15.64 -3.86 4.69
C HIS A 129 -16.31 -5.16 5.18
N ALA A 130 -16.26 -6.22 4.38
CA ALA A 130 -16.82 -7.52 4.75
C ALA A 130 -16.17 -8.12 6.02
N ILE A 131 -14.84 -8.04 6.13
CA ILE A 131 -14.11 -8.62 7.27
C ILE A 131 -14.23 -7.77 8.52
N ASN A 132 -14.04 -6.45 8.40
CA ASN A 132 -13.88 -5.55 9.53
C ASN A 132 -15.19 -4.98 10.05
N ASP A 133 -16.13 -4.66 9.15
CA ASP A 133 -17.39 -4.00 9.53
C ASP A 133 -18.53 -5.01 9.65
N MET A 134 -18.53 -6.05 8.81
CA MET A 134 -19.55 -7.11 8.82
C MET A 134 -19.12 -8.37 9.59
N ASN A 135 -17.92 -8.38 10.18
CA ASN A 135 -17.36 -9.52 10.94
C ASN A 135 -17.35 -10.85 10.16
N ARG A 136 -17.17 -10.81 8.84
CA ARG A 136 -17.06 -12.03 8.02
C ARG A 136 -15.62 -12.56 8.05
N THR A 137 -15.46 -13.85 7.79
CA THR A 137 -14.15 -14.47 7.63
C THR A 137 -13.76 -14.49 6.15
N TYR A 138 -12.47 -14.28 5.86
CA TYR A 138 -11.94 -14.52 4.51
C TYR A 138 -12.21 -15.97 4.10
N SER A 139 -12.85 -16.18 2.96
CA SER A 139 -13.11 -17.51 2.40
C SER A 139 -13.25 -17.44 0.87
N PRO A 140 -13.05 -18.56 0.14
CA PRO A 140 -13.28 -18.61 -1.30
C PRO A 140 -14.68 -18.15 -1.72
N GLU A 141 -15.70 -18.40 -0.90
CA GLU A 141 -17.08 -17.99 -1.15
C GLU A 141 -17.24 -16.47 -1.05
N LEU A 142 -16.61 -15.84 -0.05
CA LEU A 142 -16.58 -14.38 0.06
C LEU A 142 -15.84 -13.77 -1.15
N VAL A 143 -14.74 -14.37 -1.59
CA VAL A 143 -14.03 -13.93 -2.80
C VAL A 143 -14.94 -14.01 -4.01
N ASP A 144 -15.56 -15.17 -4.28
CA ASP A 144 -16.46 -15.35 -5.43
C ASP A 144 -17.65 -14.37 -5.38
N GLU A 145 -18.20 -14.08 -4.19
CA GLU A 145 -19.25 -13.06 -3.99
C GLU A 145 -18.79 -11.65 -4.40
N ILE A 146 -17.63 -11.21 -3.90
CA ILE A 146 -17.08 -9.88 -4.24
C ILE A 146 -16.76 -9.82 -5.74
N LEU A 147 -16.17 -10.88 -6.31
CA LEU A 147 -15.87 -10.95 -7.75
C LEU A 147 -17.12 -10.80 -8.60
N ASN A 148 -18.22 -11.46 -8.22
CA ASN A 148 -19.51 -11.31 -8.89
C ASN A 148 -20.04 -9.88 -8.79
N SER A 149 -19.96 -9.26 -7.61
CA SER A 149 -20.39 -7.85 -7.41
C SER A 149 -19.59 -6.85 -8.26
N LEU A 150 -18.39 -7.21 -8.70
CA LEU A 150 -17.50 -6.39 -9.52
C LEU A 150 -17.52 -6.77 -11.01
N ASP A 151 -18.44 -7.65 -11.43
CA ASP A 151 -18.50 -8.22 -12.79
C ASP A 151 -17.15 -8.82 -13.25
N VAL A 152 -16.46 -9.53 -12.35
CA VAL A 152 -15.20 -10.21 -12.66
C VAL A 152 -15.46 -11.70 -12.92
N SER A 153 -14.97 -12.20 -14.05
CA SER A 153 -15.07 -13.63 -14.38
C SER A 153 -14.27 -14.47 -13.37
N ILE A 154 -14.97 -15.20 -12.50
CA ILE A 154 -14.41 -16.16 -11.55
C ILE A 154 -13.52 -17.19 -12.28
N LYS A 155 -13.93 -17.65 -13.47
CA LYS A 155 -13.13 -18.57 -14.29
C LYS A 155 -11.79 -17.95 -14.68
N ASN A 156 -11.78 -16.69 -15.13
CA ASN A 156 -10.55 -16.00 -15.51
C ASN A 156 -9.66 -15.72 -14.29
N PHE A 157 -10.26 -15.34 -13.15
CA PHE A 157 -9.57 -15.15 -11.89
C PHE A 157 -8.85 -16.44 -11.45
N LYS A 158 -9.57 -17.55 -11.31
CA LYS A 158 -9.02 -18.85 -10.89
C LYS A 158 -7.91 -19.35 -11.83
N LYS A 159 -8.02 -19.09 -13.15
CA LYS A 159 -6.99 -19.44 -14.14
C LYS A 159 -5.67 -18.69 -13.91
N ASN A 160 -5.71 -17.41 -13.55
CA ASN A 160 -4.51 -16.57 -13.43
C ASN A 160 -3.91 -16.54 -12.03
N ARG A 161 -4.72 -16.87 -11.00
CA ARG A 161 -4.35 -16.78 -9.58
C ARG A 161 -3.08 -17.53 -9.22
N GLU A 162 -2.86 -18.68 -9.84
CA GLU A 162 -1.71 -19.55 -9.58
C GLU A 162 -0.53 -19.32 -10.53
N SER A 163 -0.55 -18.24 -11.33
CA SER A 163 0.55 -17.96 -12.27
C SER A 163 1.81 -17.48 -11.54
N ASN A 164 2.99 -17.82 -12.09
CA ASN A 164 4.28 -17.38 -11.58
C ASN A 164 4.40 -15.84 -11.51
N TYR A 165 3.68 -15.13 -12.38
CA TYR A 165 3.63 -13.67 -12.37
C TYR A 165 3.07 -13.13 -11.05
N ILE A 166 2.06 -13.77 -10.46
CA ILE A 166 1.45 -13.31 -9.20
C ILE A 166 2.48 -13.32 -8.08
N LYS A 167 3.21 -14.43 -7.94
CA LYS A 167 4.28 -14.53 -6.94
C LYS A 167 5.36 -13.47 -7.17
N LEU A 168 5.83 -13.32 -8.42
CA LEU A 168 6.82 -12.30 -8.77
C LEU A 168 6.33 -10.89 -8.44
N SER A 169 5.05 -10.59 -8.66
CA SER A 169 4.49 -9.28 -8.36
C SER A 169 4.41 -9.01 -6.85
N MET A 170 4.06 -10.02 -6.05
CA MET A 170 4.07 -9.92 -4.58
C MET A 170 5.48 -9.72 -4.04
N ASP A 171 6.46 -10.47 -4.58
CA ASP A 171 7.86 -10.38 -4.18
C ASP A 171 8.45 -8.99 -4.48
N LYS A 172 8.00 -8.34 -5.57
CA LYS A 172 8.38 -6.95 -5.90
C LYS A 172 7.86 -5.94 -4.88
N ASP A 173 6.60 -6.07 -4.47
CA ASP A 173 6.00 -5.17 -3.49
C ASP A 173 6.66 -5.35 -2.11
N LEU A 174 6.99 -6.59 -1.73
CA LEU A 174 7.77 -6.86 -0.52
C LEU A 174 9.20 -6.29 -0.59
N LYS A 175 9.87 -6.39 -1.74
CA LYS A 175 11.19 -5.78 -1.93
C LYS A 175 11.12 -4.27 -1.83
N LEU A 176 10.10 -3.64 -2.42
CA LEU A 176 9.89 -2.20 -2.30
C LEU A 176 9.67 -1.77 -0.85
N ALA A 177 8.88 -2.53 -0.09
CA ALA A 177 8.70 -2.30 1.35
C ALA A 177 10.03 -2.41 2.12
N ASP A 178 10.85 -3.41 1.82
CA ASP A 178 12.18 -3.60 2.42
C ASP A 178 13.14 -2.45 2.08
N ASP A 179 13.21 -2.05 0.80
CA ASP A 179 14.05 -0.96 0.32
C ASP A 179 13.66 0.39 0.96
N LEU A 180 12.38 0.57 1.33
CA LEU A 180 11.84 1.77 2.00
C LEU A 180 11.71 1.61 3.53
N ASN A 181 12.23 0.51 4.11
CA ASN A 181 12.19 0.22 5.54
C ASN A 181 10.77 0.17 6.16
N VAL A 182 9.76 -0.23 5.38
CA VAL A 182 8.38 -0.39 5.84
C VAL A 182 8.23 -1.69 6.63
N VAL A 183 8.04 -1.57 7.94
CA VAL A 183 7.92 -2.72 8.87
C VAL A 183 6.51 -2.92 9.42
N THR A 184 5.62 -1.93 9.27
CA THR A 184 4.25 -1.96 9.78
C THR A 184 3.24 -1.60 8.67
N THR A 185 1.96 -1.80 8.95
CA THR A 185 0.85 -1.38 8.08
C THR A 185 -0.31 -0.90 8.96
N PRO A 186 -1.05 0.16 8.57
CA PRO A 186 -0.77 0.99 7.39
C PRO A 186 0.52 1.80 7.56
N THR A 187 1.17 2.11 6.44
CA THR A 187 2.30 3.05 6.37
C THR A 187 2.14 3.88 5.11
N THR A 188 2.27 5.19 5.23
CA THR A 188 2.21 6.13 4.11
C THR A 188 3.56 6.77 3.90
N ILE A 189 4.08 6.77 2.68
CA ILE A 189 5.29 7.49 2.31
C ILE A 189 4.92 8.52 1.25
N ILE A 190 5.30 9.77 1.45
CA ILE A 190 5.01 10.88 0.55
C ILE A 190 6.34 11.47 0.08
N PHE A 191 6.58 11.44 -1.22
CA PHE A 191 7.67 12.16 -1.86
C PHE A 191 7.13 13.43 -2.49
N ASN A 192 7.81 14.54 -2.21
CA ASN A 192 7.56 15.83 -2.82
C ASN A 192 8.72 16.13 -3.79
N TYR A 193 8.44 16.09 -5.10
CA TYR A 193 9.46 16.35 -6.13
C TYR A 193 9.55 17.82 -6.56
N ASP A 194 8.90 18.72 -5.81
CA ASP A 194 8.85 20.15 -6.14
C ASP A 194 10.02 20.95 -5.56
N ASP A 195 10.78 20.35 -4.64
CA ASP A 195 11.81 21.07 -3.88
C ASP A 195 13.20 20.81 -4.47
N ASP A 196 13.91 21.88 -4.86
CA ASP A 196 15.32 21.84 -5.31
C ASP A 196 16.30 21.37 -4.20
N GLN A 197 15.76 21.07 -3.00
CA GLN A 197 16.49 20.76 -1.77
C GLN A 197 16.69 19.26 -1.52
N GLY A 198 16.26 18.39 -2.43
CA GLY A 198 16.57 16.96 -2.45
C GLY A 198 15.35 16.06 -2.32
N ASP A 199 15.48 14.84 -2.86
CA ASP A 199 14.46 13.79 -2.94
C ASP A 199 14.08 13.18 -1.57
N SER A 200 13.90 13.97 -0.52
CA SER A 200 13.59 13.45 0.82
C SER A 200 12.11 13.07 0.92
N GLY A 201 11.85 11.80 1.21
CA GLY A 201 10.50 11.29 1.45
C GLY A 201 10.10 11.42 2.92
N MET A 202 8.82 11.66 3.20
CA MET A 202 8.29 11.57 4.55
C MET A 202 7.49 10.29 4.73
N MET A 203 7.87 9.48 5.73
CA MET A 203 7.17 8.28 6.14
C MET A 203 6.32 8.55 7.39
N ILE A 204 5.08 8.10 7.33
CA ILE A 204 4.11 8.12 8.42
C ILE A 204 3.77 6.66 8.75
N GLU A 205 4.25 6.18 9.91
CA GLU A 205 3.93 4.84 10.40
C GLU A 205 2.57 4.84 11.12
N GLY A 206 1.67 3.92 10.76
CA GLY A 206 0.32 3.86 11.30
C GLY A 206 -0.68 4.70 10.50
N CYS A 207 -1.80 5.04 11.15
CA CYS A 207 -2.87 5.79 10.50
C CYS A 207 -2.45 7.25 10.29
N ALA A 208 -2.06 7.59 9.06
CA ALA A 208 -1.77 8.97 8.69
C ALA A 208 -3.01 9.86 8.84
N ASN A 209 -2.91 10.90 9.67
CA ASN A 209 -3.96 11.90 9.82
C ASN A 209 -3.78 13.07 8.85
N ARG A 210 -4.81 13.92 8.72
CA ARG A 210 -4.78 15.05 7.80
C ARG A 210 -3.60 16.00 8.06
N GLU A 211 -3.32 16.36 9.31
CA GLU A 211 -2.25 17.30 9.65
C GLU A 211 -0.87 16.77 9.26
N GLU A 212 -0.61 15.47 9.48
CA GLU A 212 0.63 14.81 9.07
C GLU A 212 0.78 14.81 7.54
N ILE A 213 -0.30 14.51 6.80
CA ILE A 213 -0.28 14.50 5.33
C ILE A 213 -0.06 15.91 4.78
N GLU A 214 -0.77 16.91 5.31
CA GLU A 214 -0.61 18.31 4.91
C GLU A 214 0.81 18.82 5.20
N SER A 215 1.38 18.45 6.35
CA SER A 215 2.78 18.77 6.69
C SER A 215 3.78 18.16 5.70
N ALA A 216 3.53 16.92 5.25
CA ALA A 216 4.32 16.24 4.22
C ALA A 216 4.33 17.01 2.89
N ILE A 217 3.16 17.56 2.54
CA ILE A 217 2.92 18.19 1.25
C ILE A 217 3.50 19.60 1.22
N VAL A 218 3.33 20.36 2.31
CA VAL A 218 3.78 21.76 2.41
C VAL A 218 5.27 21.87 2.71
N GLY A 219 5.92 20.78 3.15
CA GLY A 219 7.34 20.79 3.54
C GLY A 219 7.59 21.49 4.88
N ASP A 220 6.52 21.77 5.64
CA ASP A 220 6.63 22.45 6.91
C ASP A 220 7.10 21.43 7.96
N LYS A 221 8.39 21.51 8.31
CA LYS A 221 9.01 20.71 9.38
C LYS A 221 8.54 21.20 10.73
N GLN A 222 7.24 21.25 10.99
CA GLN A 222 6.77 21.27 12.35
C GLN A 222 6.96 19.86 12.91
N THR A 223 7.93 19.76 13.81
CA THR A 223 8.14 18.62 14.68
C THR A 223 6.85 18.35 15.43
N SER A 224 5.99 17.50 14.86
CA SER A 224 5.00 16.80 15.67
C SER A 224 5.82 16.02 16.70
N SER A 225 5.46 16.17 17.97
CA SER A 225 6.09 15.46 19.09
C SER A 225 5.75 13.96 19.09
N ASP A 226 5.23 13.44 17.97
CA ASP A 226 4.76 12.09 17.81
C ASP A 226 5.79 11.27 17.03
N ASN A 227 6.10 10.08 17.55
CA ASN A 227 7.15 9.20 17.03
C ASN A 227 6.79 8.57 15.65
N SER A 228 5.69 8.99 15.02
CA SER A 228 5.12 8.43 13.78
C SER A 228 5.81 8.95 12.50
N LEU A 229 6.45 10.13 12.55
CA LEU A 229 7.05 10.79 11.39
C LEU A 229 8.54 10.49 11.26
N ARG A 230 8.97 9.96 10.12
CA ARG A 230 10.38 9.69 9.80
C ARG A 230 10.74 10.22 8.42
N LEU A 231 11.90 10.86 8.32
CA LEU A 231 12.48 11.28 7.05
C LEU A 231 13.26 10.09 6.44
N LEU A 232 13.08 9.85 5.15
CA LEU A 232 13.81 8.87 4.35
C LEU A 232 14.98 9.49 3.60
#